data_AF-A0A520ACF0-F1
#
_entry.id   AF-A0A520ACF0-F1
#
_cell.length_a   1.000
_cell.length_b   1.000
_cell.length_c   1.000
_cell.angle_alpha   90.00
_cell.angle_beta   90.00
_cell.angle_gamma   90.00
#
_symmetry.space_group_name_H-M   'P 1'
#
loop_
_entity.id
_entity.type
_entity.pdbx_description
1 polymer ?
#
loop_
_entity_poly.entity_id
_entity_poly.type
_entity_poly.pdbx_seq_one_letter_code
_entity_poly.pdbx_strand_id
1 'polypeptide(L)'
;LESLGVHARAVDPRGLISWIDDITSPTTAPGDDTITYNPFDPIADQAVRHDLEMRIEPDRILLRTERFRPTGKTVDHAPEIGEIYPDTFDVRSFSVRNLPQRWAPWDMAKLIGDMFADKLRMPCPVSTNLCLDFPDAEASGQRAGRKFMRTTSLADSKSARMLPQLKDQSEEWRFVKDELRQGRKLVQAFYSVTSFSPKGKGDANERILKSVYRAAGWDLLDDRYLQIQGLLAAMPMTMANGLSFDLKNMKRLRTVLTTTAASLMPLQGEYLGGNNPHLMLIGRRGQPFFWSPFENTAGNHNVAVFGKSGSGKSVALQELCSSMVGAGAKVVVIDDGRSFEHSCKLQGGAFVEFTMSSGFSINPFSMIDPVLAETDEDYLMDCFAMLKSIVNQMARHIDK
;
A
#
# COMPACT_ATOMS: atom_id res chain seq x y z
N LEU A 1 4.06 -18.64 -7.48
CA LEU A 1 3.21 -17.71 -6.71
C LEU A 1 1.90 -17.48 -7.44
N GLU A 2 1.93 -17.12 -8.72
CA GLU A 2 0.74 -17.01 -9.58
C GLU A 2 -0.11 -18.29 -9.60
N SER A 3 0.52 -19.47 -9.64
CA SER A 3 -0.15 -20.77 -9.54
C SER A 3 -0.93 -21.01 -8.24
N LEU A 4 -0.70 -20.18 -7.21
CA LEU A 4 -1.39 -20.21 -5.92
C LEU A 4 -2.32 -18.99 -5.74
N GLY A 5 -2.61 -18.25 -6.82
CA GLY A 5 -3.45 -17.05 -6.79
C GLY A 5 -2.77 -15.85 -6.12
N VAL A 6 -1.46 -15.90 -5.87
CA VAL A 6 -0.69 -14.78 -5.33
C VAL A 6 -0.09 -14.00 -6.50
N HIS A 7 -0.49 -12.74 -6.64
CA HIS A 7 0.05 -11.84 -7.65
C HIS A 7 1.58 -11.76 -7.50
N ALA A 8 2.29 -12.03 -8.58
CA ALA A 8 3.73 -11.89 -8.66
C ALA A 8 4.08 -10.94 -9.79
N ARG A 9 5.17 -10.18 -9.63
CA ARG A 9 5.70 -9.30 -10.67
C ARG A 9 7.12 -9.75 -10.98
N ALA A 10 7.41 -10.00 -12.25
CA ALA A 10 8.80 -10.14 -12.69
C ALA A 10 9.49 -8.79 -12.52
N VAL A 11 10.62 -8.78 -11.80
CA VAL A 11 11.41 -7.57 -11.57
C VAL A 11 12.59 -7.59 -12.53
N ASP A 12 12.62 -6.65 -13.46
CA ASP A 12 13.74 -6.46 -14.36
C ASP A 12 14.89 -5.71 -13.65
N PRO A 13 16.08 -5.56 -14.27
CA PRO A 13 17.20 -4.87 -13.64
C PRO A 13 16.86 -3.46 -13.14
N ARG A 14 16.06 -2.69 -13.90
CA ARG A 14 15.65 -1.33 -13.51
C ARG A 14 14.73 -1.36 -12.30
N GLY A 15 13.78 -2.28 -12.26
CA GLY A 15 12.88 -2.47 -11.13
C GLY A 15 13.61 -2.92 -9.86
N LEU A 16 14.69 -3.71 -9.99
CA LEU A 16 15.53 -4.09 -8.86
C LEU A 16 16.32 -2.89 -8.32
N ILE A 17 16.92 -2.10 -9.21
CA ILE A 17 17.62 -0.85 -8.83
C ILE A 17 16.63 0.11 -8.15
N SER A 18 15.43 0.30 -8.73
CA SER A 18 14.38 1.14 -8.13
C SER A 18 13.97 0.67 -6.74
N TRP A 19 13.82 -0.64 -6.51
CA TRP A 19 13.49 -1.19 -5.19
C TRP A 19 14.59 -0.93 -4.16
N ILE A 20 15.85 -1.08 -4.58
CA ILE A 20 16.99 -0.82 -3.70
C ILE A 20 17.08 0.69 -3.40
N ASP A 21 16.87 1.55 -4.41
CA ASP A 21 16.84 3.01 -4.27
C ASP A 21 15.76 3.45 -3.27
N ASP A 22 14.55 2.90 -3.33
CA ASP A 22 13.48 3.22 -2.38
C ASP A 22 13.87 2.94 -0.92
N ILE A 23 14.70 1.91 -0.70
CA ILE A 23 15.18 1.52 0.64
C ILE A 23 16.42 2.32 1.06
N THR A 24 17.39 2.53 0.17
CA THR A 24 18.65 3.22 0.50
C THR A 24 18.57 4.73 0.39
N SER A 25 17.60 5.25 -0.35
CA SER A 25 17.51 6.63 -0.76
C SER A 25 16.05 7.14 -0.71
N PRO A 26 15.32 6.91 0.39
CA PRO A 26 13.93 7.34 0.51
C PRO A 26 13.80 8.87 0.30
N THR A 27 12.66 9.31 -0.23
CA THR A 27 12.41 10.72 -0.51
C THR A 27 10.97 11.13 -0.17
N THR A 28 10.78 12.42 0.11
CA THR A 28 9.44 13.04 0.19
C THR A 28 9.06 13.84 -1.05
N ALA A 29 9.96 13.91 -2.02
CA ALA A 29 9.84 14.82 -3.13
C ALA A 29 8.83 14.30 -4.18
N PRO A 30 7.92 15.13 -4.71
CA PRO A 30 6.86 14.68 -5.62
C PRO A 30 7.40 14.37 -7.03
N GLY A 31 7.46 13.10 -7.44
CA GLY A 31 7.86 12.68 -8.79
C GLY A 31 8.86 11.52 -8.82
N ASP A 32 8.93 10.84 -9.96
CA ASP A 32 9.75 9.63 -10.13
C ASP A 32 11.20 9.96 -10.48
N ASP A 33 12.13 9.19 -9.91
CA ASP A 33 13.54 9.26 -10.28
C ASP A 33 13.80 8.51 -11.60
N THR A 34 14.68 9.06 -12.42
CA THR A 34 15.10 8.37 -13.65
C THR A 34 16.10 7.28 -13.33
N ILE A 35 15.66 6.02 -13.38
CA ILE A 35 16.53 4.86 -13.17
C ILE A 35 17.21 4.47 -14.48
N THR A 36 18.54 4.51 -14.49
CA THR A 36 19.38 4.05 -15.60
C THR A 36 19.95 2.67 -15.29
N TYR A 37 20.14 1.86 -16.33
CA TYR A 37 20.76 0.53 -16.22
C TYR A 37 21.65 0.29 -17.43
N ASN A 38 22.92 -0.03 -17.16
CA ASN A 38 23.92 -0.46 -18.13
C ASN A 38 24.10 -1.99 -18.04
N PRO A 39 23.80 -2.75 -19.11
CA PRO A 39 23.99 -4.21 -19.11
C PRO A 39 25.46 -4.65 -19.13
N PHE A 40 26.41 -3.74 -19.42
CA PHE A 40 27.83 -4.06 -19.48
C PHE A 40 28.54 -3.97 -18.12
N ASP A 41 27.92 -3.31 -17.13
CA ASP A 41 28.46 -3.19 -15.78
C ASP A 41 27.72 -4.14 -14.81
N PRO A 42 28.38 -4.62 -13.75
CA PRO A 42 27.69 -5.37 -12.70
C PRO A 42 26.53 -4.56 -12.10
N ILE A 43 25.36 -5.19 -11.95
CA ILE A 43 24.19 -4.51 -11.37
C ILE A 43 24.43 -4.06 -9.93
N ALA A 44 25.28 -4.79 -9.19
CA ALA A 44 25.62 -4.45 -7.81
C ALA A 44 26.28 -3.07 -7.69
N ASP A 45 27.07 -2.66 -8.69
CA ASP A 45 27.76 -1.37 -8.72
C ASP A 45 26.83 -0.22 -9.13
N GLN A 46 25.66 -0.55 -9.70
CA GLN A 46 24.64 0.39 -10.17
C GLN A 46 23.43 0.50 -9.21
N ALA A 47 23.28 -0.44 -8.28
CA ALA A 47 22.09 -0.58 -7.46
C ALA A 47 21.98 0.45 -6.34
N VAL A 48 23.11 1.02 -5.90
CA VAL A 48 23.16 2.04 -4.85
C VAL A 48 23.72 3.31 -5.46
N ARG A 49 23.06 4.44 -5.19
CA ARG A 49 23.51 5.73 -5.72
C ARG A 49 24.89 6.10 -5.19
N HIS A 50 25.70 6.71 -6.05
CA HIS A 50 27.05 7.17 -5.68
C HIS A 50 27.05 8.37 -4.73
N ASP A 51 25.95 9.13 -4.68
CA ASP A 51 25.76 10.29 -3.80
C ASP A 51 25.15 9.92 -2.43
N LEU A 52 24.96 8.62 -2.14
CA LEU A 52 24.44 8.16 -0.87
C LEU A 52 25.44 8.37 0.27
N GLU A 53 25.08 9.23 1.21
CA GLU A 53 25.75 9.36 2.50
C GLU A 53 25.03 8.47 3.53
N MET A 54 25.75 7.47 4.06
CA MET A 54 25.25 6.58 5.12
C MET A 54 26.05 6.79 6.40
N ARG A 55 25.36 7.22 7.47
CA ARG A 55 25.95 7.33 8.82
C ARG A 55 25.27 6.36 9.77
N ILE A 56 26.05 5.42 10.30
CA ILE A 56 25.57 4.38 11.20
C ILE A 56 25.75 4.86 12.65
N GLU A 57 24.67 4.84 13.41
CA GLU A 57 24.65 5.14 14.85
C GLU A 57 24.19 3.89 15.63
N PRO A 58 24.41 3.83 16.96
CA PRO A 58 24.07 2.67 17.76
C PRO A 58 22.63 2.20 17.66
N ASP A 59 21.67 3.07 17.37
CA ASP A 59 20.23 2.82 17.35
C ASP A 59 19.57 3.07 15.98
N ARG A 60 20.28 3.65 15.01
CA ARG A 60 19.73 4.05 13.71
C ARG A 60 20.77 4.18 12.59
N ILE A 61 20.28 4.26 11.36
CA ILE A 61 21.07 4.72 10.19
C ILE A 61 20.50 6.06 9.75
N LEU A 62 21.38 7.03 9.51
CA LEU A 62 21.02 8.24 8.77
C LEU A 62 21.39 8.03 7.31
N LEU A 63 20.37 8.01 6.45
CA LEU A 63 20.53 7.96 5.00
C LEU A 63 20.29 9.36 4.45
N ARG A 64 21.24 9.90 3.69
CA ARG A 64 21.10 11.19 3.02
C ARG A 64 21.45 11.03 1.55
N THR A 65 20.59 11.58 0.69
CA THR A 65 20.84 11.69 -0.74
C THR A 65 20.55 13.10 -1.22
N GLU A 66 21.26 13.53 -2.26
CA GLU A 66 21.05 14.83 -2.90
C GLU A 66 20.31 14.59 -4.21
N ARG A 67 19.11 15.17 -4.35
CA ARG A 67 18.32 15.02 -5.57
C ARG A 67 18.32 16.33 -6.35
N PHE A 68 18.76 16.25 -7.60
CA PHE A 68 18.67 17.31 -8.59
C PHE A 68 17.35 17.15 -9.34
N ARG A 69 16.57 18.22 -9.48
CA ARG A 69 15.30 18.15 -10.23
C ARG A 69 15.24 19.19 -11.33
N PRO A 70 14.78 18.84 -12.55
CA PRO A 70 14.47 19.83 -13.56
C PRO A 70 13.37 20.78 -13.08
N THR A 71 13.51 22.09 -13.28
CA THR A 71 12.45 23.08 -13.04
C THR A 71 11.32 23.00 -14.08
N GLY A 72 11.47 22.15 -15.09
CA GLY A 72 10.59 22.08 -16.26
C GLY A 72 10.86 23.17 -17.30
N LYS A 73 11.79 24.10 -17.05
CA LYS A 73 12.28 25.06 -18.04
C LYS A 73 13.48 24.48 -18.77
N THR A 74 13.60 24.79 -20.05
CA THR A 74 14.77 24.44 -20.87
C THR A 74 15.51 25.71 -21.20
N VAL A 75 16.79 25.78 -20.87
CA VAL A 75 17.70 26.87 -21.23
C VAL A 75 18.74 26.27 -22.18
N ASP A 76 18.83 26.78 -23.40
CA ASP A 76 19.79 26.32 -24.42
C ASP A 76 19.80 24.80 -24.64
N HIS A 77 18.61 24.19 -24.78
CA HIS A 77 18.39 22.74 -24.94
C HIS A 77 18.82 21.87 -23.75
N ALA A 78 19.22 22.47 -22.62
CA ALA A 78 19.43 21.77 -21.35
C ALA A 78 18.29 22.08 -20.37
N PRO A 79 17.75 21.08 -19.65
CA PRO A 79 16.79 21.35 -18.58
C PRO A 79 17.46 22.17 -17.48
N GLU A 80 16.84 23.29 -17.08
CA GLU A 80 17.24 24.05 -15.90
C GLU A 80 17.00 23.16 -14.67
N ILE A 81 18.02 22.99 -13.85
CA ILE A 81 17.95 22.22 -12.60
C ILE A 81 17.55 23.17 -11.47
N GLY A 82 16.46 22.86 -10.79
CA GLY A 82 15.91 23.57 -9.64
C GLY A 82 16.66 23.27 -8.34
N GLU A 83 16.04 23.67 -7.23
CA GLU A 83 16.63 23.56 -5.89
C GLU A 83 17.03 22.11 -5.55
N ILE A 84 18.23 21.96 -4.99
CA ILE A 84 18.72 20.71 -4.43
C ILE A 84 18.08 20.55 -3.06
N TYR A 85 17.25 19.51 -2.89
CA TYR A 85 16.67 19.17 -1.59
C TYR A 85 17.44 17.97 -1.01
N PRO A 86 18.34 18.18 -0.03
CA PRO A 86 18.92 17.06 0.71
C PRO A 86 17.84 16.43 1.59
N ASP A 87 17.48 15.20 1.26
CA ASP A 87 16.52 14.41 2.02
C ASP A 87 17.29 13.49 2.96
N THR A 88 17.20 13.74 4.27
CA THR A 88 17.81 12.88 5.29
C THR A 88 16.75 12.09 6.06
N PHE A 89 16.95 10.78 6.15
CA PHE A 89 16.05 9.86 6.83
C PHE A 89 16.74 9.12 7.98
N ASP A 90 16.04 9.03 9.10
CA ASP A 90 16.34 8.21 10.27
C ASP A 90 15.68 6.84 10.07
N VAL A 91 16.52 5.84 9.75
CA VAL A 91 16.13 4.46 9.50
C VAL A 91 16.42 3.62 10.74
N ARG A 92 15.39 2.99 11.28
CA ARG A 92 15.48 2.14 12.48
C ARG A 92 14.92 0.77 12.18
N SER A 93 15.61 -0.25 12.67
CA SER A 93 15.19 -1.64 12.51
C SER A 93 14.82 -2.23 13.87
N PHE A 94 13.81 -3.08 13.85
CA PHE A 94 13.25 -3.72 15.01
C PHE A 94 13.11 -5.22 14.75
N SER A 95 13.36 -6.01 15.77
CA SER A 95 13.10 -7.44 15.77
C SER A 95 12.04 -7.82 16.79
N VAL A 96 11.36 -8.94 16.54
CA VAL A 96 10.29 -9.39 17.42
C VAL A 96 10.89 -10.14 18.60
N ARG A 97 10.64 -9.64 19.81
CA ARG A 97 11.00 -10.31 21.07
C ARG A 97 9.95 -11.32 21.49
N ASN A 98 8.68 -10.96 21.46
CA ASN A 98 7.58 -11.85 21.82
C ASN A 98 6.51 -11.83 20.74
N LEU A 99 6.03 -13.02 20.39
CA LEU A 99 4.88 -13.22 19.52
C LEU A 99 3.65 -13.49 20.38
N PRO A 100 2.44 -13.16 19.90
CA PRO A 100 1.21 -13.55 20.59
C PRO A 100 1.05 -15.07 20.60
N GLN A 101 0.36 -15.60 21.62
CA GLN A 101 0.16 -17.05 21.78
C GLN A 101 -0.64 -17.70 20.64
N ARG A 102 -1.56 -16.93 20.04
CA ARG A 102 -2.38 -17.36 18.91
C ARG A 102 -2.32 -16.27 17.85
N TRP A 103 -2.10 -16.70 16.61
CA TRP A 103 -2.02 -15.81 15.48
C TRP A 103 -2.50 -16.53 14.23
N ALA A 104 -3.56 -16.02 13.62
CA ALA A 104 -4.05 -16.53 12.35
C ALA A 104 -3.48 -15.70 11.18
N PRO A 105 -3.39 -16.27 9.96
CA PRO A 105 -2.86 -15.53 8.81
C PRO A 105 -3.57 -14.19 8.54
N TRP A 106 -4.88 -14.11 8.71
CA TRP A 106 -5.64 -12.85 8.51
C TRP A 106 -5.35 -11.79 9.58
N ASP A 107 -4.83 -12.17 10.75
CA ASP A 107 -4.48 -11.22 11.81
C ASP A 107 -3.29 -10.32 11.42
N MET A 108 -2.50 -10.71 10.42
CA MET A 108 -1.44 -9.87 9.85
C MET A 108 -1.96 -8.51 9.35
N ALA A 109 -3.24 -8.42 8.95
CA ALA A 109 -3.86 -7.15 8.59
C ALA A 109 -3.90 -6.15 9.77
N LYS A 110 -3.82 -6.62 11.02
CA LYS A 110 -3.73 -5.74 12.21
C LYS A 110 -2.37 -5.05 12.32
N LEU A 111 -1.32 -5.63 11.72
CA LEU A 111 0.04 -5.11 11.77
C LEU A 111 0.32 -4.01 10.76
N ILE A 112 -0.60 -3.72 9.84
CA ILE A 112 -0.49 -2.59 8.90
C ILE A 112 -1.27 -1.35 9.37
N GLY A 113 -1.72 -1.35 10.63
CA GLY A 113 -2.43 -0.24 11.27
C GLY A 113 -3.93 -0.50 11.49
N ASP A 114 -4.54 0.30 12.36
CA ASP A 114 -5.95 0.24 12.70
C ASP A 114 -6.79 1.12 11.76
N MET A 115 -7.96 0.61 11.38
CA MET A 115 -8.86 1.34 10.48
C MET A 115 -9.48 2.54 11.19
N PHE A 116 -9.88 2.42 12.45
CA PHE A 116 -10.69 3.42 13.14
C PHE A 116 -9.88 4.28 14.11
N ALA A 117 -8.90 3.70 14.79
CA ALA A 117 -8.07 4.40 15.74
C ALA A 117 -6.90 5.11 15.05
N ASP A 118 -7.05 6.43 14.83
CA ASP A 118 -6.02 7.26 14.17
C ASP A 118 -4.64 7.16 14.83
N LYS A 119 -4.60 6.94 16.15
CA LYS A 119 -3.36 6.79 16.94
C LYS A 119 -2.61 5.48 16.67
N LEU A 120 -3.24 4.51 16.02
CA LEU A 120 -2.69 3.19 15.70
C LEU A 120 -2.49 3.02 14.18
N ARG A 121 -2.15 4.09 13.48
CA ARG A 121 -1.78 4.04 12.06
C ARG A 121 -0.27 4.10 11.90
N MET A 122 0.21 3.62 10.75
CA MET A 122 1.63 3.72 10.42
C MET A 122 2.05 5.19 10.35
N PRO A 123 3.08 5.61 11.11
CA PRO A 123 3.47 7.02 11.21
C PRO A 123 4.40 7.46 10.06
N CYS A 124 4.94 6.48 9.33
CA CYS A 124 5.89 6.65 8.24
C CYS A 124 5.90 5.37 7.38
N PRO A 125 6.58 5.37 6.22
CA PRO A 125 6.83 4.15 5.47
C PRO A 125 7.56 3.10 6.34
N VAL A 126 7.10 1.86 6.26
CA VAL A 126 7.63 0.73 7.03
C VAL A 126 7.80 -0.47 6.11
N SER A 127 9.00 -1.05 6.13
CA SER A 127 9.28 -2.36 5.55
C SER A 127 9.06 -3.43 6.61
N THR A 128 8.26 -4.45 6.29
CA THR A 128 7.96 -5.57 7.19
C THR A 128 8.38 -6.86 6.51
N ASN A 129 9.35 -7.56 7.09
CA ASN A 129 10.04 -8.65 6.41
C ASN A 129 9.96 -9.93 7.25
N LEU A 130 9.61 -11.04 6.58
CA LEU A 130 9.77 -12.38 7.11
C LEU A 130 10.85 -13.09 6.31
N CYS A 131 12.02 -13.21 6.90
CA CYS A 131 13.15 -13.93 6.34
C CYS A 131 13.06 -15.41 6.74
N LEU A 132 13.14 -16.31 5.77
CA LEU A 132 13.06 -17.76 5.98
C LEU A 132 14.36 -18.44 5.52
N ASP A 133 14.85 -19.36 6.35
CA ASP A 133 15.94 -20.29 6.04
C ASP A 133 15.42 -21.71 6.20
N PHE A 134 15.71 -22.56 5.20
CA PHE A 134 15.24 -23.94 5.12
C PHE A 134 16.39 -24.87 5.45
N PRO A 135 16.54 -25.28 6.74
CA PRO A 135 17.59 -26.21 7.10
C PRO A 135 17.32 -27.61 6.54
N ASP A 136 18.35 -28.45 6.55
CA ASP A 136 18.20 -29.87 6.22
C ASP A 136 17.08 -30.52 7.05
N ALA A 137 16.15 -31.16 6.36
CA ALA A 137 14.90 -31.64 6.95
C ALA A 137 15.15 -32.83 7.90
N GLU A 138 16.09 -33.72 7.55
CA GLU A 138 16.41 -34.89 8.35
C GLU A 138 17.11 -34.48 9.65
N ALA A 139 18.16 -33.66 9.55
CA ALA A 139 18.90 -33.14 10.70
C ALA A 139 18.04 -32.29 11.63
N SER A 140 17.07 -31.55 11.07
CA SER A 140 16.08 -30.77 11.84
C SER A 140 15.09 -31.68 12.55
N GLY A 141 14.58 -32.71 11.86
CA GLY A 141 13.70 -33.72 12.43
C GLY A 141 14.33 -34.51 13.57
N GLN A 142 15.58 -34.96 13.40
CA GLN A 142 16.34 -35.66 14.45
C GLN A 142 16.57 -34.77 15.68
N ARG A 143 16.94 -33.50 15.49
CA ARG A 143 17.11 -32.53 16.59
C ARG A 143 15.80 -32.27 17.34
N ALA A 144 14.70 -32.12 16.62
CA ALA A 144 13.36 -31.98 17.20
C ALA A 144 12.96 -33.23 18.00
N GLY A 145 13.19 -34.42 17.45
CA GLY A 145 12.92 -35.70 18.13
C GLY A 145 13.70 -35.85 19.44
N ARG A 146 15.00 -35.48 19.45
CA ARG A 146 15.82 -35.51 20.68
C ARG A 146 15.30 -34.53 21.74
N LYS A 147 14.88 -33.32 21.33
CA LYS A 147 14.27 -32.34 22.25
C LYS A 147 12.95 -32.86 22.82
N PHE A 148 12.06 -33.39 21.97
CA PHE A 148 10.79 -33.98 22.41
C PHE A 148 10.99 -35.10 23.44
N MET A 149 11.89 -36.05 23.18
CA MET A 149 12.17 -37.16 24.11
C MET A 149 12.66 -36.65 25.47
N ARG A 150 13.58 -35.67 25.45
CA ARG A 150 14.11 -35.06 26.67
C ARG A 150 13.02 -34.31 27.46
N THR A 151 12.24 -33.47 26.79
CA THR A 151 11.20 -32.67 27.46
C THR A 151 10.07 -33.55 27.99
N THR A 152 9.65 -34.57 27.24
CA THR A 152 8.63 -35.53 27.70
C THR A 152 9.11 -36.30 28.93
N SER A 153 10.33 -36.83 28.90
CA SER A 153 10.92 -37.53 30.04
C SER A 153 11.04 -36.63 31.29
N LEU A 154 11.36 -35.35 31.10
CA LEU A 154 11.43 -34.39 32.21
C LEU A 154 10.03 -34.04 32.74
N ALA A 155 9.03 -33.91 31.89
CA ALA A 155 7.65 -33.61 32.28
C ALA A 155 6.97 -34.78 33.02
N ASP A 156 7.37 -36.03 32.72
CA ASP A 156 6.86 -37.23 33.40
C ASP A 156 7.55 -37.50 34.76
N SER A 157 8.59 -36.73 35.11
CA SER A 157 9.31 -36.88 36.37
C SER A 157 8.50 -36.39 37.59
N LYS A 158 8.73 -36.98 38.77
CA LYS A 158 8.04 -36.58 40.02
C LYS A 158 8.22 -35.10 40.37
N SER A 159 9.33 -34.48 39.97
CA SER A 159 9.64 -33.06 40.20
C SER A 159 8.91 -32.11 39.23
N ALA A 160 8.35 -32.60 38.12
CA ALA A 160 7.60 -31.78 37.17
C ALA A 160 6.28 -31.24 37.73
N ARG A 161 5.74 -31.84 38.81
CA ARG A 161 4.55 -31.33 39.52
C ARG A 161 4.73 -29.91 40.05
N MET A 162 5.98 -29.46 40.26
CA MET A 162 6.29 -28.12 40.74
C MET A 162 6.58 -27.11 39.62
N LEU A 163 6.60 -27.52 38.36
CA LEU A 163 6.93 -26.68 37.20
C LEU A 163 5.89 -26.84 36.08
N PRO A 164 4.75 -26.12 36.15
CA PRO A 164 3.67 -26.19 35.16
C PRO A 164 4.15 -25.98 33.72
N GLN A 165 5.14 -25.10 33.52
CA GLN A 165 5.72 -24.78 32.21
C GLN A 165 6.29 -25.99 31.47
N LEU A 166 6.77 -27.03 32.17
CA LEU A 166 7.29 -28.25 31.53
C LEU A 166 6.18 -29.06 30.87
N LYS A 167 4.97 -29.03 31.45
CA LYS A 167 3.81 -29.72 30.89
C LYS A 167 3.35 -29.04 29.60
N ASP A 168 3.23 -27.71 29.61
CA ASP A 168 2.86 -26.93 28.44
C ASP A 168 3.87 -27.14 27.29
N GLN A 169 5.17 -27.12 27.61
CA GLN A 169 6.22 -27.42 26.61
C GLN A 169 6.11 -28.85 26.06
N SER A 170 5.79 -29.83 26.89
CA SER A 170 5.59 -31.22 26.44
C SER A 170 4.40 -31.32 25.48
N GLU A 171 3.29 -30.66 25.79
CA GLU A 171 2.10 -30.58 24.92
C GLU A 171 2.40 -29.89 23.58
N GLU A 172 3.16 -28.78 23.60
CA GLU A 172 3.62 -28.09 22.39
C GLU A 172 4.49 -29.00 21.51
N TRP A 173 5.44 -29.74 22.10
CA TRP A 173 6.26 -30.67 21.33
C TRP A 173 5.46 -31.86 20.78
N ARG A 174 4.39 -32.31 21.45
CA ARG A 174 3.47 -33.32 20.90
C ARG A 174 2.80 -32.78 19.64
N PHE A 175 2.27 -31.57 19.69
CA PHE A 175 1.69 -30.90 18.52
C PHE A 175 2.68 -30.79 17.35
N VAL A 176 3.91 -30.32 17.63
CA VAL A 176 4.97 -30.22 16.59
C VAL A 176 5.28 -31.58 15.98
N LYS A 177 5.35 -32.65 16.78
CA LYS A 177 5.62 -34.01 16.29
C LYS A 177 4.49 -34.48 15.37
N ASP A 178 3.23 -34.21 15.71
CA ASP A 178 2.10 -34.61 14.88
C ASP A 178 2.06 -33.84 13.56
N GLU A 179 2.36 -32.53 13.56
CA GLU A 179 2.51 -31.74 12.33
C GLU A 179 3.65 -32.25 11.43
N LEU A 180 4.78 -32.63 12.02
CA LEU A 180 5.90 -33.24 11.29
C LEU A 180 5.48 -34.58 10.65
N ARG A 181 4.68 -35.41 11.34
CA ARG A 181 4.13 -36.66 10.78
C ARG A 181 3.16 -36.41 9.63
N GLN A 182 2.46 -35.28 9.64
CA GLN A 182 1.60 -34.84 8.54
C GLN A 182 2.39 -34.23 7.36
N GLY A 183 3.73 -34.24 7.41
CA GLY A 183 4.60 -33.77 6.33
C GLY A 183 4.93 -32.28 6.37
N ARG A 184 4.56 -31.56 7.44
CA ARG A 184 5.06 -30.20 7.67
C ARG A 184 6.54 -30.23 8.02
N LYS A 185 7.24 -29.11 7.80
CA LYS A 185 8.68 -28.99 8.04
C LYS A 185 8.95 -27.94 9.13
N LEU A 186 10.13 -28.04 9.73
CA LEU A 186 10.67 -26.97 10.57
C LEU A 186 11.51 -26.05 9.69
N VAL A 187 11.29 -24.74 9.85
CA VAL A 187 12.03 -23.68 9.17
C VAL A 187 12.59 -22.71 10.19
N GLN A 188 13.64 -22.00 9.81
CA GLN A 188 14.19 -20.92 10.61
C GLN A 188 13.63 -19.59 10.11
N ALA A 189 13.01 -18.82 11.00
CA ALA A 189 12.32 -17.59 10.67
C ALA A 189 12.91 -16.42 11.46
N PHE A 190 13.08 -15.29 10.78
CA PHE A 190 13.40 -14.00 11.38
C PHE A 190 12.38 -12.97 10.88
N TYR A 191 11.70 -12.31 11.80
CA TYR A 191 10.72 -11.26 11.49
C TYR A 191 11.31 -9.92 11.90
N SER A 192 11.41 -9.00 10.95
CA SER A 192 11.93 -7.66 11.17
C SER A 192 10.98 -6.59 10.65
N VAL A 193 11.06 -5.43 11.28
CA VAL A 193 10.32 -4.24 10.90
C VAL A 193 11.32 -3.10 10.79
N THR A 194 11.32 -2.36 9.69
CA THR A 194 12.23 -1.25 9.46
C THR A 194 11.42 0.00 9.12
N SER A 195 11.58 1.06 9.90
CA SER A 195 10.90 2.34 9.69
C SER A 195 11.80 3.34 8.98
N PHE A 196 11.23 4.11 8.05
CA PHE A 196 11.92 5.17 7.31
C PHE A 196 11.32 6.52 7.69
N SER A 197 11.92 7.20 8.67
CA SER A 197 11.40 8.45 9.20
C SER A 197 12.17 9.65 8.67
N PRO A 198 11.54 10.78 8.29
CA PRO A 198 12.27 12.02 8.08
C PRO A 198 13.10 12.38 9.31
N LYS A 199 14.30 12.91 9.10
CA LYS A 199 15.20 13.29 10.21
C LYS A 199 14.47 14.17 11.23
N GLY A 200 14.61 13.84 12.51
CA GLY A 200 13.94 14.52 13.62
C GLY A 200 12.58 13.93 14.01
N LYS A 201 11.99 13.02 13.21
CA LYS A 201 10.74 12.32 13.55
C LYS A 201 10.92 10.89 14.06
N GLY A 202 12.15 10.35 14.03
CA GLY A 202 12.45 8.96 14.37
C GLY A 202 11.87 8.50 15.72
N ASP A 203 12.11 9.25 16.81
CA ASP A 203 11.64 8.86 18.15
C ASP A 203 10.11 8.84 18.27
N ALA A 204 9.43 9.80 17.63
CA ALA A 204 7.97 9.86 17.63
C ALA A 204 7.37 8.70 16.83
N ASN A 205 7.93 8.44 15.65
CA ASN A 205 7.48 7.37 14.76
C ASN A 205 7.74 5.99 15.36
N GLU A 206 8.90 5.77 16.00
CA GLU A 206 9.20 4.54 16.71
C GLU A 206 8.16 4.23 17.80
N ARG A 207 7.79 5.23 18.61
CA ARG A 207 6.78 5.04 19.67
C ARG A 207 5.43 4.62 19.11
N ILE A 208 4.98 5.26 18.02
CA ILE A 208 3.72 4.92 17.36
C ILE A 208 3.80 3.52 16.76
N LEU A 209 4.88 3.19 16.05
CA LEU A 209 5.10 1.88 15.45
C LEU A 209 5.08 0.76 16.50
N LYS A 210 5.82 0.92 17.59
CA LYS A 210 5.79 -0.02 18.72
C LYS A 210 4.39 -0.12 19.32
N SER A 211 3.63 0.97 19.39
CA SER A 211 2.25 0.94 19.88
C SER A 211 1.31 0.16 18.97
N VAL A 212 1.47 0.26 17.64
CA VAL A 212 0.68 -0.53 16.66
C VAL A 212 0.91 -2.02 16.88
N TYR A 213 2.18 -2.44 16.92
CA TYR A 213 2.52 -3.84 17.13
C TYR A 213 2.10 -4.35 18.52
N ARG A 214 2.28 -3.53 19.57
CA ARG A 214 1.89 -3.88 20.93
C ARG A 214 0.38 -4.03 21.10
N ALA A 215 -0.42 -3.22 20.40
CA ALA A 215 -1.88 -3.37 20.37
C ALA A 215 -2.31 -4.71 19.77
N ALA A 216 -1.52 -5.27 18.86
CA ALA A 216 -1.70 -6.60 18.28
C ALA A 216 -1.07 -7.74 19.12
N GLY A 217 -0.45 -7.44 20.27
CA GLY A 217 0.22 -8.42 21.13
C GLY A 217 1.65 -8.78 20.69
N TRP A 218 2.25 -8.02 19.78
CA TRP A 218 3.63 -8.18 19.34
C TRP A 218 4.55 -7.25 20.13
N ASP A 219 5.70 -7.76 20.58
CA ASP A 219 6.69 -6.99 21.33
C ASP A 219 7.92 -6.76 20.44
N LEU A 220 8.08 -5.53 19.95
CA LEU A 220 9.22 -5.11 19.15
C LEU A 220 10.39 -4.66 20.02
N LEU A 221 11.59 -5.06 19.64
CA LEU A 221 12.86 -4.70 20.26
C LEU A 221 13.73 -3.96 19.25
N ASP A 222 14.46 -2.96 19.71
CA ASP A 222 15.39 -2.18 18.88
C ASP A 222 16.62 -3.01 18.52
N ASP A 223 16.99 -2.97 17.24
CA ASP A 223 18.19 -3.63 16.73
C ASP A 223 19.44 -2.78 16.98
N ARG A 224 19.71 -2.49 18.25
CA ARG A 224 20.87 -1.69 18.66
C ARG A 224 22.18 -2.37 18.26
N TYR A 225 23.07 -1.64 17.59
CA TYR A 225 24.31 -2.10 16.96
C TYR A 225 24.13 -3.12 15.82
N LEU A 226 22.90 -3.34 15.35
CA LEU A 226 22.54 -4.32 14.32
C LEU A 226 21.82 -3.68 13.12
N GLN A 227 22.02 -2.37 12.95
CA GLN A 227 21.36 -1.55 11.92
C GLN A 227 21.53 -2.09 10.51
N ILE A 228 22.76 -2.45 10.13
CA ILE A 228 23.08 -2.98 8.81
C ILE A 228 22.38 -4.32 8.59
N GLN A 229 22.33 -5.18 9.62
CA GLN A 229 21.62 -6.46 9.53
C GLN A 229 20.12 -6.24 9.29
N GLY A 230 19.53 -5.25 9.96
CA GLY A 230 18.13 -4.86 9.76
C GLY A 230 17.87 -4.30 8.36
N LEU A 231 18.74 -3.43 7.85
CA LEU A 231 18.66 -2.91 6.49
C LEU A 231 18.78 -4.03 5.44
N LEU A 232 19.76 -4.94 5.58
CA LEU A 232 19.94 -6.08 4.69
C LEU A 232 18.77 -7.05 4.71
N ALA A 233 18.05 -7.18 5.84
CA ALA A 233 16.84 -7.99 5.92
C ALA A 233 15.68 -7.43 5.09
N ALA A 234 15.69 -6.12 4.78
CA ALA A 234 14.75 -5.48 3.85
C ALA A 234 15.16 -5.59 2.38
N MET A 235 16.42 -5.96 2.11
CA MET A 235 16.96 -6.08 0.76
C MET A 235 16.70 -7.48 0.17
N PRO A 236 16.45 -7.58 -1.14
CA PRO A 236 16.31 -8.86 -1.81
C PRO A 236 17.64 -9.63 -1.84
N MET A 237 17.56 -10.96 -1.94
CA MET A 237 18.70 -11.88 -2.15
C MET A 237 19.79 -11.90 -1.06
N THR A 238 19.61 -11.19 0.06
CA THR A 238 20.60 -11.14 1.15
C THR A 238 20.66 -12.42 1.98
N MET A 239 19.53 -13.11 2.16
CA MET A 239 19.46 -14.35 2.96
C MET A 239 20.40 -15.44 2.46
N ALA A 240 20.45 -15.65 1.15
CA ALA A 240 21.36 -16.60 0.51
C ALA A 240 22.81 -16.10 0.49
N ASN A 241 23.01 -14.77 0.54
CA ASN A 241 24.31 -14.12 0.50
C ASN A 241 24.86 -13.81 1.91
N GLY A 242 24.85 -14.80 2.80
CA GLY A 242 25.48 -14.70 4.13
C GLY A 242 24.59 -14.20 5.27
N LEU A 243 23.51 -13.43 5.01
CA LEU A 243 22.66 -12.91 6.09
C LEU A 243 22.05 -14.02 6.96
N SER A 244 21.66 -15.16 6.35
CA SER A 244 21.18 -16.33 7.09
C SER A 244 22.22 -16.85 8.10
N PHE A 245 23.50 -16.91 7.69
CA PHE A 245 24.60 -17.33 8.55
C PHE A 245 24.80 -16.37 9.72
N ASP A 246 24.77 -15.07 9.47
CA ASP A 246 24.92 -14.04 10.51
C ASP A 246 23.76 -14.06 11.50
N LEU A 247 22.51 -14.14 11.00
CA LEU A 247 21.32 -14.25 11.84
C LEU A 247 21.35 -15.50 12.72
N LYS A 248 21.88 -16.62 12.19
CA LYS A 248 22.05 -17.87 12.93
C LYS A 248 23.11 -17.76 14.03
N ASN A 249 24.26 -17.17 13.74
CA ASN A 249 25.34 -16.98 14.71
C ASN A 249 24.92 -16.03 15.85
N MET A 250 24.16 -15.00 15.50
CA MET A 250 23.59 -14.05 16.45
C MET A 250 22.35 -14.58 17.19
N LYS A 251 21.93 -15.82 16.91
CA LYS A 251 20.75 -16.49 17.52
C LYS A 251 19.44 -15.72 17.33
N ARG A 252 19.29 -15.04 16.19
CA ARG A 252 18.11 -14.23 15.83
C ARG A 252 17.06 -15.01 15.05
N LEU A 253 17.42 -16.17 14.51
CA LEU A 253 16.49 -17.10 13.86
C LEU A 253 15.72 -17.93 14.89
N ARG A 254 14.40 -18.01 14.73
CA ARG A 254 13.51 -18.89 15.50
C ARG A 254 13.15 -20.11 14.68
N THR A 255 13.22 -21.30 15.28
CA THR A 255 12.73 -22.50 14.63
C THR A 255 11.22 -22.60 14.81
N VAL A 256 10.48 -22.59 13.70
CA VAL A 256 9.01 -22.63 13.66
C VAL A 256 8.54 -23.68 12.65
N LEU A 257 7.29 -24.09 12.72
CA LEU A 257 6.67 -24.91 11.68
C LEU A 257 6.44 -24.08 10.41
N THR A 258 6.44 -24.72 9.24
CA THR A 258 6.05 -24.07 7.98
C THR A 258 4.65 -23.44 8.04
N THR A 259 3.73 -24.03 8.81
CA THR A 259 2.38 -23.49 9.04
C THR A 259 2.42 -22.20 9.85
N THR A 260 3.24 -22.15 10.90
CA THR A 260 3.49 -20.93 11.66
C THR A 260 4.14 -19.84 10.78
N ALA A 261 5.14 -20.20 9.99
CA ALA A 261 5.77 -19.25 9.06
C ALA A 261 4.74 -18.65 8.08
N ALA A 262 3.86 -19.48 7.52
CA ALA A 262 2.77 -19.02 6.65
C ALA A 262 1.81 -18.05 7.37
N SER A 263 1.47 -18.31 8.64
CA SER A 263 0.63 -17.40 9.44
C SER A 263 1.29 -16.06 9.76
N LEU A 264 2.62 -15.97 9.70
CA LEU A 264 3.38 -14.75 9.98
C LEU A 264 3.75 -13.97 8.71
N MET A 265 3.39 -14.45 7.51
CA MET A 265 3.77 -13.78 6.27
C MET A 265 3.05 -12.43 6.12
N PRO A 266 3.77 -11.30 5.93
CA PRO A 266 3.18 -9.97 5.78
C PRO A 266 2.67 -9.75 4.35
N LEU A 267 1.57 -10.39 3.99
CA LEU A 267 1.03 -10.36 2.61
C LEU A 267 -0.28 -9.58 2.48
N GLN A 268 -0.82 -9.10 3.59
CA GLN A 268 -2.13 -8.44 3.67
C GLN A 268 -1.99 -6.93 3.41
N GLY A 269 -2.92 -6.38 2.63
CA GLY A 269 -3.06 -4.95 2.35
C GLY A 269 -4.48 -4.43 2.64
N GLU A 270 -4.72 -3.15 2.38
CA GLU A 270 -6.06 -2.59 2.18
C GLU A 270 -6.65 -3.04 0.83
N TYR A 271 -7.98 -3.02 0.78
CA TYR A 271 -8.67 -3.11 -0.50
C TYR A 271 -8.28 -1.91 -1.35
N LEU A 272 -7.78 -2.16 -2.56
CA LEU A 272 -7.25 -1.13 -3.47
C LEU A 272 -8.32 -0.47 -4.32
N GLY A 273 -9.58 -0.90 -4.20
CA GLY A 273 -10.64 -0.48 -5.11
C GLY A 273 -10.56 -1.21 -6.44
N GLY A 274 -10.98 -0.57 -7.53
CA GLY A 274 -10.97 -1.17 -8.87
C GLY A 274 -9.74 -0.83 -9.70
N ASN A 275 -9.68 -1.42 -10.89
CA ASN A 275 -8.55 -1.28 -11.81
C ASN A 275 -8.64 -0.02 -12.69
N ASN A 276 -9.73 0.73 -12.62
CA ASN A 276 -9.95 1.95 -13.41
C ASN A 276 -9.55 3.17 -12.56
N PRO A 277 -8.37 3.78 -12.77
CA PRO A 277 -7.83 4.81 -11.89
C PRO A 277 -8.47 6.20 -12.14
N HIS A 278 -9.80 6.27 -12.25
CA HIS A 278 -10.51 7.53 -12.50
C HIS A 278 -10.60 8.43 -11.26
N LEU A 279 -10.66 7.88 -10.05
CA LEU A 279 -10.56 8.69 -8.84
C LEU A 279 -9.60 8.01 -7.87
N MET A 280 -8.50 8.69 -7.57
CA MET A 280 -7.55 8.24 -6.55
C MET A 280 -7.96 8.82 -5.19
N LEU A 281 -8.20 7.93 -4.24
CA LEU A 281 -8.41 8.22 -2.83
C LEU A 281 -7.31 7.54 -2.00
N ILE A 282 -7.35 7.75 -0.70
CA ILE A 282 -6.43 7.13 0.25
C ILE A 282 -7.24 6.35 1.27
N GLY A 283 -6.90 5.07 1.43
CA GLY A 283 -7.44 4.18 2.44
C GLY A 283 -7.14 4.66 3.86
N ARG A 284 -7.86 4.12 4.84
CA ARG A 284 -7.73 4.58 6.23
C ARG A 284 -6.37 4.22 6.84
N ARG A 285 -5.63 3.27 6.26
CA ARG A 285 -4.26 2.92 6.66
C ARG A 285 -3.20 3.50 5.72
N GLY A 286 -3.60 4.39 4.81
CA GLY A 286 -2.68 5.16 3.96
C GLY A 286 -2.41 4.55 2.58
N GLN A 287 -3.01 3.42 2.24
CA GLN A 287 -2.81 2.80 0.92
C GLN A 287 -3.66 3.49 -0.16
N PRO A 288 -3.15 3.73 -1.38
CA PRO A 288 -3.95 4.26 -2.47
C PRO A 288 -5.18 3.39 -2.76
N PHE A 289 -6.32 4.02 -3.02
CA PHE A 289 -7.59 3.38 -3.35
C PHE A 289 -8.14 4.02 -4.63
N PHE A 290 -8.43 3.22 -5.64
CA PHE A 290 -8.96 3.71 -6.91
C PHE A 290 -10.43 3.38 -7.04
N TRP A 291 -11.21 4.34 -7.51
CA TRP A 291 -12.63 4.15 -7.74
C TRP A 291 -13.07 4.74 -9.07
N SER A 292 -14.01 4.05 -9.70
CA SER A 292 -14.68 4.55 -10.89
C SER A 292 -16.15 4.14 -10.96
N PRO A 293 -17.04 5.04 -11.45
CA PRO A 293 -18.41 4.66 -11.80
C PRO A 293 -18.49 3.55 -12.87
N PHE A 294 -17.43 3.39 -13.68
CA PHE A 294 -17.38 2.45 -14.80
C PHE A 294 -16.86 1.05 -14.42
N GLU A 295 -16.64 0.78 -13.13
CA GLU A 295 -16.24 -0.55 -12.65
C GLU A 295 -17.39 -1.57 -12.68
N ASN A 296 -18.65 -1.11 -12.69
CA ASN A 296 -19.80 -2.00 -12.65
C ASN A 296 -20.00 -2.76 -13.98
N THR A 297 -19.73 -4.06 -13.98
CA THR A 297 -19.93 -4.93 -15.16
C THR A 297 -21.41 -5.28 -15.43
N ALA A 298 -22.32 -4.97 -14.50
CA ALA A 298 -23.76 -5.25 -14.66
C ALA A 298 -24.53 -4.20 -15.48
N GLY A 299 -23.85 -3.16 -16.00
CA GLY A 299 -24.40 -2.27 -17.03
C GLY A 299 -25.04 -0.95 -16.57
N ASN A 300 -24.98 -0.60 -15.28
CA ASN A 300 -25.43 0.71 -14.78
C ASN A 300 -24.29 1.45 -14.07
N HIS A 301 -23.97 2.67 -14.52
CA HIS A 301 -22.85 3.48 -14.03
C HIS A 301 -23.30 4.76 -13.31
N ASN A 302 -24.59 4.87 -12.98
CA ASN A 302 -25.13 6.03 -12.29
C ASN A 302 -24.61 6.09 -10.85
N VAL A 303 -24.23 7.28 -10.42
CA VAL A 303 -23.73 7.54 -9.07
C VAL A 303 -24.51 8.69 -8.44
N ALA A 304 -24.93 8.50 -7.20
CA ALA A 304 -25.54 9.54 -6.38
C ALA A 304 -24.56 9.99 -5.30
N VAL A 305 -24.33 11.31 -5.21
CA VAL A 305 -23.41 11.91 -4.22
C VAL A 305 -24.20 12.79 -3.26
N PHE A 306 -24.14 12.46 -1.97
CA PHE A 306 -24.85 13.17 -0.91
C PHE A 306 -23.87 13.90 0.01
N GLY A 307 -24.23 15.14 0.39
CA GLY A 307 -23.42 15.93 1.31
C GLY A 307 -24.04 17.29 1.60
N LYS A 308 -23.88 17.78 2.84
CA LYS A 308 -24.32 19.11 3.25
C LYS A 308 -23.54 20.20 2.49
N SER A 309 -24.06 21.43 2.47
CA SER A 309 -23.28 22.57 1.96
C SER A 309 -21.96 22.68 2.72
N GLY A 310 -20.86 22.91 1.99
CA GLY A 310 -19.50 22.97 2.56
C GLY A 310 -18.83 21.61 2.86
N SER A 311 -19.47 20.47 2.61
CA SER A 311 -18.88 19.15 2.92
C SER A 311 -17.81 18.65 1.92
N GLY A 312 -17.44 19.47 0.94
CA GLY A 312 -16.50 19.09 -0.13
C GLY A 312 -17.10 18.36 -1.34
N LYS A 313 -18.44 18.29 -1.47
CA LYS A 313 -19.11 17.65 -2.63
C LYS A 313 -18.60 18.18 -3.97
N SER A 314 -18.61 19.49 -4.17
CA SER A 314 -18.19 20.11 -5.43
C SER A 314 -16.71 19.85 -5.72
N VAL A 315 -15.86 19.84 -4.69
CA VAL A 315 -14.42 19.55 -4.82
C VAL A 315 -14.21 18.11 -5.32
N ALA A 316 -14.87 17.13 -4.69
CA ALA A 316 -14.76 15.73 -5.10
C ALA A 316 -15.30 15.49 -6.52
N LEU A 317 -16.41 16.13 -6.89
CA LEU A 317 -16.96 16.03 -8.24
C LEU A 317 -16.09 16.71 -9.28
N GLN A 318 -15.44 17.84 -8.96
CA GLN A 318 -14.49 18.49 -9.85
C GLN A 318 -13.26 17.62 -10.12
N GLU A 319 -12.73 16.97 -9.08
CA GLU A 319 -11.62 16.02 -9.23
C GLU A 319 -12.02 14.86 -10.15
N LEU A 320 -13.17 14.25 -9.91
CA LEU A 320 -13.69 13.18 -10.76
C LEU A 320 -13.88 13.65 -12.21
N CYS A 321 -14.51 14.82 -12.43
CA CYS A 321 -14.70 15.37 -13.77
C CYS A 321 -13.36 15.60 -14.48
N SER A 322 -12.38 16.18 -13.79
CA SER A 322 -11.06 16.48 -14.35
C SER A 322 -10.33 15.20 -14.73
N SER A 323 -10.38 14.18 -13.88
CA SER A 323 -9.78 12.88 -14.18
C SER A 323 -10.49 12.17 -15.35
N MET A 324 -11.81 12.24 -15.42
CA MET A 324 -12.58 11.71 -16.55
C MET A 324 -12.22 12.42 -17.86
N VAL A 325 -12.09 13.75 -17.86
CA VAL A 325 -11.61 14.53 -19.02
C VAL A 325 -10.18 14.11 -19.38
N GLY A 326 -9.30 13.95 -18.39
CA GLY A 326 -7.93 13.46 -18.60
C GLY A 326 -7.86 12.05 -19.19
N ALA A 327 -8.82 11.20 -18.86
CA ALA A 327 -9.00 9.87 -19.47
C ALA A 327 -9.65 9.92 -20.87
N GLY A 328 -9.95 11.12 -21.40
CA GLY A 328 -10.53 11.32 -22.73
C GLY A 328 -12.06 11.29 -22.78
N ALA A 329 -12.76 11.30 -21.64
CA ALA A 329 -14.21 11.33 -21.60
C ALA A 329 -14.77 12.74 -21.87
N LYS A 330 -15.98 12.77 -22.43
CA LYS A 330 -16.78 14.00 -22.56
C LYS A 330 -17.58 14.20 -21.28
N VAL A 331 -17.36 15.31 -20.59
CA VAL A 331 -18.05 15.64 -19.34
C VAL A 331 -18.94 16.85 -19.55
N VAL A 332 -20.22 16.71 -19.19
CA VAL A 332 -21.20 17.80 -19.19
C VAL A 332 -21.66 17.98 -17.75
N VAL A 333 -21.57 19.22 -17.25
CA VAL A 333 -21.98 19.56 -15.88
C VAL A 333 -23.11 20.57 -15.94
N ILE A 334 -24.20 20.27 -15.23
CA ILE A 334 -25.30 21.19 -14.99
C ILE A 334 -25.14 21.70 -13.55
N ASP A 335 -24.90 22.99 -13.42
CA ASP A 335 -24.56 23.61 -12.14
C ASP A 335 -25.34 24.91 -11.95
N ASP A 336 -25.88 25.09 -10.75
CA ASP A 336 -26.65 26.28 -10.31
C ASP A 336 -25.80 27.23 -9.45
N GLY A 337 -24.54 26.88 -9.15
CA GLY A 337 -23.68 27.61 -8.21
C GLY A 337 -22.37 28.14 -8.79
N ARG A 338 -22.14 28.04 -10.10
CA ARG A 338 -20.87 28.39 -10.78
C ARG A 338 -19.62 27.73 -10.16
N SER A 339 -19.80 26.64 -9.42
CA SER A 339 -18.72 25.89 -8.77
C SER A 339 -17.72 25.33 -9.79
N PHE A 340 -18.19 24.97 -10.98
CA PHE A 340 -17.37 24.34 -12.03
C PHE A 340 -16.81 25.32 -13.07
N GLU A 341 -17.16 26.61 -13.01
CA GLU A 341 -16.79 27.58 -14.06
C GLU A 341 -15.28 27.69 -14.26
N HIS A 342 -14.53 27.90 -13.17
CA HIS A 342 -13.08 28.05 -13.25
C HIS A 342 -12.39 26.75 -13.68
N SER A 343 -12.85 25.60 -13.17
CA SER A 343 -12.30 24.29 -13.54
C SER A 343 -12.54 23.98 -15.03
N CYS A 344 -13.74 24.28 -15.53
CA CYS A 344 -14.08 24.15 -16.95
C CYS A 344 -13.17 25.01 -17.83
N LYS A 345 -13.00 26.29 -17.49
CA LYS A 345 -12.13 27.22 -18.24
C LYS A 345 -10.67 26.78 -18.22
N LEU A 346 -10.18 26.32 -17.07
CA LEU A 346 -8.81 25.83 -16.90
C LEU A 346 -8.51 24.62 -17.81
N GLN A 347 -9.50 23.75 -18.00
CA GLN A 347 -9.40 22.58 -18.86
C GLN A 347 -9.69 22.89 -20.35
N GLY A 348 -9.87 24.16 -20.72
CA GLY A 348 -10.20 24.57 -22.09
C GLY A 348 -11.63 24.24 -22.54
N GLY A 349 -12.52 23.93 -21.59
CA GLY A 349 -13.93 23.63 -21.85
C GLY A 349 -14.78 24.88 -22.07
N ALA A 350 -16.02 24.66 -22.53
CA ALA A 350 -17.00 25.72 -22.75
C ALA A 350 -17.90 25.91 -21.52
N PHE A 351 -17.87 27.10 -20.93
CA PHE A 351 -18.84 27.51 -19.91
C PHE A 351 -20.00 28.24 -20.58
N VAL A 352 -21.20 27.68 -20.48
CA VAL A 352 -22.42 28.25 -21.05
C VAL A 352 -23.33 28.72 -19.93
N GLU A 353 -23.59 30.02 -19.88
CA GLU A 353 -24.46 30.64 -18.89
C GLU A 353 -25.77 31.10 -19.56
N PHE A 354 -26.91 30.65 -19.03
CA PHE A 354 -28.22 31.07 -19.51
C PHE A 354 -28.63 32.37 -18.84
N THR A 355 -28.24 33.50 -19.43
CA THR A 355 -28.74 34.82 -19.02
C THR A 355 -29.58 35.45 -20.12
N MET A 356 -30.48 36.37 -19.77
CA MET A 356 -31.27 37.12 -20.75
C MET A 356 -30.40 37.91 -21.75
N SER A 357 -29.15 38.23 -21.39
CA SER A 357 -28.19 38.94 -22.22
C SER A 357 -27.21 38.03 -22.97
N SER A 358 -27.16 36.73 -22.65
CA SER A 358 -26.19 35.78 -23.24
C SER A 358 -26.38 35.53 -24.73
N GLY A 359 -27.56 35.84 -25.28
CA GLY A 359 -27.92 35.56 -26.67
C GLY A 359 -28.01 34.07 -27.01
N PHE A 360 -27.83 33.19 -26.01
CA PHE A 360 -27.83 31.75 -26.17
C PHE A 360 -29.24 31.20 -25.91
N SER A 361 -29.78 30.43 -26.86
CA SER A 361 -31.09 29.80 -26.76
C SER A 361 -31.00 28.33 -27.16
N ILE A 362 -31.57 27.45 -26.34
CA ILE A 362 -31.76 26.06 -26.69
C ILE A 362 -33.19 25.89 -27.17
N ASN A 363 -33.33 25.39 -28.40
CA ASN A 363 -34.61 24.95 -28.92
C ASN A 363 -34.81 23.46 -28.59
N PRO A 364 -35.65 23.07 -27.61
CA PRO A 364 -35.86 21.66 -27.30
C PRO A 364 -36.56 20.90 -28.45
N PHE A 365 -37.29 21.60 -29.31
CA PHE A 365 -38.00 21.01 -30.44
C PHE A 365 -37.05 20.57 -31.56
N SER A 366 -35.84 21.14 -31.64
CA SER A 366 -34.85 20.73 -32.65
C SER A 366 -34.16 19.40 -32.33
N MET A 367 -34.44 18.79 -31.17
CA MET A 367 -33.91 17.46 -30.82
C MET A 367 -34.76 16.31 -31.37
N ILE A 368 -35.94 16.61 -31.94
CA ILE A 368 -36.84 15.61 -32.51
C ILE A 368 -36.45 15.37 -33.96
N ASP A 369 -36.17 14.12 -34.31
CA ASP A 369 -36.01 13.69 -35.69
C ASP A 369 -37.40 13.35 -36.27
N PRO A 370 -37.93 14.15 -37.21
CA PRO A 370 -39.26 13.92 -37.76
C PRO A 370 -39.34 12.62 -38.57
N VAL A 371 -38.25 12.19 -39.20
CA VAL A 371 -38.23 10.97 -40.02
C VAL A 371 -38.27 9.73 -39.12
N LEU A 372 -37.54 9.76 -38.01
CA LEU A 372 -37.58 8.67 -37.03
C LEU A 372 -38.93 8.61 -36.32
N ALA A 373 -39.53 9.76 -36.00
CA ALA A 373 -40.85 9.84 -35.36
C ALA A 373 -42.00 9.31 -36.23
N GLU A 374 -41.88 9.39 -37.55
CA GLU A 374 -42.88 8.79 -38.47
C GLU A 374 -42.76 7.26 -38.59
N THR A 375 -41.57 6.71 -38.30
CA THR A 375 -41.25 5.30 -38.57
C THR A 375 -41.14 4.42 -37.33
N ASP A 376 -40.90 5.02 -36.16
CA ASP A 376 -40.76 4.36 -34.87
C ASP A 376 -41.80 4.89 -33.87
N GLU A 377 -42.81 4.07 -33.58
CA GLU A 377 -43.90 4.42 -32.65
C GLU A 377 -43.39 4.63 -31.22
N ASP A 378 -42.38 3.87 -30.77
CA ASP A 378 -41.84 4.00 -29.41
C ASP A 378 -41.09 5.34 -29.26
N TYR A 379 -40.26 5.70 -30.25
CA TYR A 379 -39.61 7.01 -30.30
C TYR A 379 -40.62 8.16 -30.36
N LEU A 380 -41.71 8.00 -31.13
CA LEU A 380 -42.80 8.98 -31.20
C LEU A 380 -43.47 9.17 -29.82
N MET A 381 -43.74 8.08 -29.10
CA MET A 381 -44.32 8.15 -27.75
C MET A 381 -43.38 8.86 -26.76
N ASP A 382 -42.08 8.57 -26.81
CA ASP A 382 -41.07 9.25 -25.99
C ASP A 382 -40.99 10.76 -26.31
N CYS A 383 -41.04 11.13 -27.60
CA CYS A 383 -41.10 12.52 -28.03
C CYS A 383 -42.34 13.23 -27.47
N PHE A 384 -43.52 12.61 -27.54
CA PHE A 384 -44.75 13.18 -26.96
C PHE A 384 -44.67 13.35 -25.45
N ALA A 385 -44.10 12.36 -24.73
CA ALA A 385 -43.92 12.44 -23.29
C ALA A 385 -42.98 13.60 -22.90
N MET A 386 -41.86 13.76 -23.63
CA MET A 386 -40.93 14.87 -23.46
C MET A 386 -41.61 16.22 -23.72
N LEU A 387 -42.28 16.38 -24.87
CA LEU A 387 -42.96 17.61 -25.24
C LEU A 387 -44.03 18.00 -24.22
N LYS A 388 -44.85 17.04 -23.79
CA LYS A 388 -45.88 17.26 -22.78
C LYS A 388 -45.27 17.74 -21.46
N SER A 389 -44.16 17.15 -21.04
CA SER A 389 -43.44 17.56 -19.82
C SER A 389 -42.92 19.00 -19.94
N ILE A 390 -42.28 19.34 -21.06
CA ILE A 390 -41.73 20.68 -21.31
C ILE A 390 -42.85 21.73 -21.32
N VAL A 391 -43.92 21.49 -22.11
CA VAL A 391 -45.06 22.41 -22.21
C VAL A 391 -45.75 22.57 -20.85
N ASN A 392 -45.91 21.50 -20.08
CA ASN A 392 -46.45 21.57 -18.73
C ASN A 392 -45.57 22.38 -17.78
N GLN A 393 -44.23 22.26 -17.86
CA GLN A 393 -43.35 23.10 -17.05
C GLN A 393 -43.39 24.57 -17.48
N MET A 394 -43.47 24.86 -18.79
CA MET A 394 -43.62 26.22 -19.31
C MET A 394 -44.94 26.88 -18.90
N ALA A 395 -46.02 26.11 -18.85
CA ALA A 395 -47.35 26.57 -18.45
C ALA A 395 -47.56 26.60 -16.93
N ARG A 396 -46.59 26.11 -16.13
CA ARG A 396 -46.72 26.03 -14.68
C ARG A 396 -46.77 27.44 -14.09
N HIS A 397 -47.88 27.77 -13.45
CA HIS A 397 -48.02 29.03 -12.73
C HIS A 397 -47.03 29.07 -11.55
N ILE A 398 -46.17 30.08 -11.52
CA ILE A 398 -45.27 30.36 -10.41
C ILE A 398 -45.90 31.53 -9.66
N ASP A 399 -46.52 31.26 -8.51
CA ASP A 399 -46.87 32.33 -7.55
C ASP A 399 -45.56 33.01 -7.14
N LYS A 400 -45.40 34.27 -7.54
CA LYS A 400 -44.22 35.09 -7.25
C LYS A 400 -44.34 35.78 -5.90
#